data_AF-A0A556MI14-F1
#
_entry.id   AF-A0A556MI14-F1
#
_cell.length_a   1.000
_cell.length_b   1.000
_cell.length_c   1.000
_cell.angle_alpha   90.00
_cell.angle_beta   90.00
_cell.angle_gamma   90.00
#
_symmetry.space_group_name_H-M   'P 1'
#
loop_
_entity.id
_entity.type
_entity.pdbx_description
1 polymer ?
#
loop_
_entity_poly.entity_id
_entity_poly.type
_entity_poly.pdbx_seq_one_letter_code
_entity_poly.pdbx_strand_id
1 'polypeptide(L)'
;MNLFGIIEEIEKADPEFQDRISPRRAAIKNITSFGSKVAVAAMPFAFSTLFKKAYGQAATPSVTDVLNYALKLEYLESAFYNAGAASSLGFSASEKGYITLIQGHENAHVKFLQSVLMSAAVAQSTQGNNGVYDFTAGGTFPTVLTNLDTFFAVAQAFEDTGVRAYKGQAGFLLGNNGALTPALNIHSVEARHASAIRQIRRARGASTTKPWIVGANDTGIGAVDGNYAGEDNIKQGGVTITSLAGVSGNVSIAAATASFDEPLTSAQVVALVAPFGVK
;
A
#
# COMPACT_ATOMS: atom_id res chain seq x y z
N MET A 1 0.43 -50.82 13.88
CA MET A 1 1.24 -49.75 14.50
C MET A 1 0.27 -48.79 15.17
N ASN A 2 0.42 -48.55 16.47
CA ASN A 2 -0.52 -47.74 17.25
C ASN A 2 -0.17 -46.26 17.08
N LEU A 3 -0.80 -45.57 16.12
CA LEU A 3 -0.56 -44.15 15.85
C LEU A 3 -0.79 -43.26 17.09
N PHE A 4 -1.68 -43.66 18.00
CA PHE A 4 -1.99 -42.89 19.21
C PHE A 4 -0.85 -42.93 20.24
N GLY A 5 -0.11 -44.04 20.31
CA GLY A 5 1.07 -44.13 21.19
C GLY A 5 2.24 -43.26 20.74
N ILE A 6 2.37 -43.03 19.43
CA ILE A 6 3.43 -42.18 18.85
C ILE A 6 3.18 -40.70 19.19
N ILE A 7 1.91 -40.27 19.21
CA ILE A 7 1.55 -38.89 19.54
C ILE A 7 1.78 -38.60 21.03
N GLU A 8 1.48 -39.55 21.92
CA GLU A 8 1.74 -39.42 23.37
C GLU A 8 3.24 -39.38 23.71
N GLU A 9 4.08 -40.13 22.99
CA GLU A 9 5.54 -40.05 23.15
C GLU A 9 6.11 -38.73 22.62
N ILE A 10 5.55 -38.17 21.55
CA ILE A 10 5.95 -36.86 21.01
C ILE A 10 5.53 -35.72 21.95
N GLU A 11 4.33 -35.77 22.55
CA GLU A 11 3.88 -34.77 23.53
C GLU A 11 4.71 -34.77 24.82
N LYS A 12 5.24 -35.92 25.23
CA LYS A 12 6.18 -35.99 26.36
C LYS A 12 7.59 -35.51 26.01
N ALA A 13 8.00 -35.62 24.75
CA ALA A 13 9.32 -35.22 24.29
C ALA A 13 9.43 -33.74 23.91
N ASP A 14 8.32 -33.11 23.49
CA ASP A 14 8.27 -31.69 23.11
C ASP A 14 6.97 -31.03 23.64
N PRO A 15 7.02 -30.37 24.82
CA PRO A 15 5.89 -29.67 25.40
C PRO A 15 5.37 -28.50 24.54
N GLU A 16 6.15 -28.02 23.57
CA GLU A 16 5.83 -26.88 22.70
C GLU A 16 5.19 -27.30 21.36
N PHE A 17 5.01 -28.60 21.12
CA PHE A 17 4.46 -29.14 19.87
C PHE A 17 3.06 -28.56 19.54
N GLN A 18 2.20 -28.35 20.54
CA GLN A 18 0.86 -27.78 20.39
C GLN A 18 0.88 -26.29 20.00
N ASP A 19 1.90 -25.55 20.43
CA ASP A 19 2.08 -24.13 20.11
C ASP A 19 2.56 -23.92 18.67
N ARG A 20 3.22 -24.92 18.08
CA ARG A 20 3.73 -24.88 16.70
C ARG A 20 2.67 -25.25 15.66
N ILE A 21 1.67 -26.06 16.02
CA ILE A 21 0.62 -26.52 15.09
C ILE A 21 -0.61 -25.60 15.06
N SER A 22 -0.80 -24.72 16.05
CA SER A 22 -2.00 -23.85 16.10
C SER A 22 -1.75 -22.35 16.38
N PRO A 23 -0.90 -21.64 15.60
CA PRO A 23 -0.62 -20.21 15.81
C PRO A 23 -1.87 -19.31 15.71
N ARG A 24 -2.95 -19.75 15.04
CA ARG A 24 -4.23 -19.00 14.99
C ARG A 24 -5.00 -18.97 16.32
N ARG A 25 -4.76 -19.92 17.24
CA ARG A 25 -5.48 -20.00 18.53
C ARG A 25 -4.75 -19.24 19.65
N ALA A 26 -3.42 -19.09 19.56
CA ALA A 26 -2.62 -18.26 20.46
C ALA A 26 -2.97 -16.76 20.33
N ALA A 27 -3.25 -16.29 19.12
CA ALA A 27 -3.69 -14.91 18.86
C ALA A 27 -5.04 -14.56 19.53
N ILE A 28 -5.92 -15.56 19.74
CA ILE A 28 -7.23 -15.37 20.39
C ILE A 28 -7.11 -15.41 21.93
N LYS A 29 -6.13 -16.15 22.49
CA LYS A 29 -5.90 -16.17 23.94
C LYS A 29 -5.26 -14.89 24.49
N ASN A 30 -4.57 -14.11 23.66
CA ASN A 30 -4.04 -12.78 24.04
C ASN A 30 -5.08 -11.66 23.99
N ILE A 31 -6.33 -11.94 23.59
CA ILE A 31 -7.42 -10.96 23.53
C ILE A 31 -8.17 -10.82 24.86
N THR A 32 -7.98 -11.73 25.82
CA THR A 32 -8.73 -11.76 27.09
C THR A 32 -7.92 -11.46 28.35
N SER A 33 -6.61 -11.16 28.27
CA SER A 33 -5.77 -10.95 29.47
C SER A 33 -5.35 -9.51 29.78
N PHE A 34 -5.84 -8.50 29.06
CA PHE A 34 -5.51 -7.09 29.37
C PHE A 34 -6.73 -6.22 29.71
N GLY A 35 -7.68 -6.79 30.45
CA GLY A 35 -8.99 -6.17 30.68
C GLY A 35 -9.58 -6.38 32.07
N SER A 36 -8.79 -6.43 33.15
CA SER A 36 -9.38 -6.23 34.49
C SER A 36 -8.37 -5.75 35.54
N LYS A 37 -8.60 -4.51 36.01
CA LYS A 37 -8.24 -3.96 37.32
C LYS A 37 -6.76 -3.63 37.58
N VAL A 38 -6.40 -2.34 37.55
CA VAL A 38 -5.85 -1.57 38.70
C VAL A 38 -5.98 -0.07 38.38
N ALA A 39 -6.43 0.69 39.39
CA ALA A 39 -6.66 2.13 39.34
C ALA A 39 -5.39 2.96 39.59
N VAL A 40 -5.41 4.17 39.02
CA VAL A 40 -4.66 5.40 39.29
C VAL A 40 -4.01 5.52 40.69
N ALA A 41 -2.72 5.88 40.76
CA ALA A 41 -2.16 6.97 41.59
C ALA A 41 -0.61 6.94 41.71
N ALA A 42 0.00 8.13 41.81
CA ALA A 42 1.41 8.46 42.15
C ALA A 42 2.44 8.39 40.99
N MET A 43 2.59 9.45 40.17
CA MET A 43 3.42 10.67 40.37
C MET A 43 4.73 10.62 39.53
N PRO A 44 5.28 11.79 39.15
CA PRO A 44 5.90 12.11 37.86
C PRO A 44 7.43 12.25 38.01
N PHE A 45 8.13 12.64 36.93
CA PHE A 45 9.58 12.96 36.86
C PHE A 45 10.57 11.87 36.42
N ALA A 46 10.19 10.96 35.52
CA ALA A 46 11.17 10.08 34.86
C ALA A 46 11.06 10.00 33.31
N PHE A 47 10.40 10.98 32.66
CA PHE A 47 10.30 11.04 31.19
C PHE A 47 10.96 12.28 30.56
N SER A 48 11.55 13.19 31.34
CA SER A 48 12.09 14.46 30.82
C SER A 48 13.49 14.34 30.18
N THR A 49 14.20 13.22 30.33
CA THR A 49 15.56 13.04 29.80
C THR A 49 15.64 12.31 28.47
N LEU A 50 14.51 11.81 27.93
CA LEU A 50 14.44 11.27 26.57
C LEU A 50 14.06 12.33 25.50
N PHE A 51 13.82 13.58 25.91
CA PHE A 51 13.46 14.70 25.01
C PHE A 51 14.61 15.66 24.67
N LYS A 52 15.87 15.21 24.74
CA LYS A 52 17.01 15.99 24.23
C LYS A 52 17.73 15.28 23.10
N LYS A 53 16.99 15.14 21.99
CA LYS A 53 17.56 15.24 20.64
C LYS A 53 16.73 16.24 19.85
N ALA A 54 16.95 17.51 20.13
CA ALA A 54 16.40 18.60 19.33
C ALA A 54 17.55 19.21 18.53
N TYR A 55 17.48 19.09 17.21
CA TYR A 55 17.65 20.17 16.22
C TYR A 55 17.39 19.58 14.82
N GLY A 56 16.21 19.89 14.24
CA GLY A 56 15.97 19.83 12.79
C GLY A 56 15.23 18.61 12.21
N GLN A 57 14.70 17.68 12.99
CA GLN A 57 13.94 16.53 12.45
C GLN A 57 12.44 16.89 12.41
N ALA A 58 11.79 16.75 11.26
CA ALA A 58 10.33 16.77 11.17
C ALA A 58 9.74 15.81 12.23
N ALA A 59 8.64 16.22 12.88
CA ALA A 59 7.97 15.35 13.85
C ALA A 59 7.62 14.01 13.21
N THR A 60 7.85 12.90 13.92
CA THR A 60 7.46 11.58 13.45
C THR A 60 5.94 11.54 13.28
N PRO A 61 5.41 11.13 12.10
CA PRO A 61 3.98 11.04 11.88
C PRO A 61 3.29 10.18 12.93
N SER A 62 2.15 10.64 13.46
CA SER A 62 1.30 9.81 14.30
C SER A 62 0.56 8.76 13.45
N VAL A 63 0.01 7.73 14.11
CA VAL A 63 -0.86 6.75 13.43
C VAL A 63 -2.04 7.46 12.74
N THR A 64 -2.63 8.47 13.38
CA THR A 64 -3.71 9.27 12.80
C THR A 64 -3.26 10.03 11.55
N ASP A 65 -2.04 10.56 11.53
CA ASP A 65 -1.49 11.24 10.34
C ASP A 65 -1.30 10.26 9.18
N VAL A 66 -0.77 9.05 9.47
CA VAL A 66 -0.59 7.99 8.47
C VAL A 66 -1.93 7.53 7.89
N LEU A 67 -2.93 7.31 8.73
CA LEU A 67 -4.25 6.86 8.27
C LEU A 67 -5.00 7.95 7.51
N ASN A 68 -4.88 9.23 7.91
CA ASN A 68 -5.43 10.34 7.13
C ASN A 68 -4.70 10.54 5.81
N TYR A 69 -3.38 10.33 5.78
CA TYR A 69 -2.60 10.32 4.55
C TYR A 69 -3.13 9.24 3.58
N ALA A 70 -3.31 8.00 4.06
CA ALA A 70 -3.93 6.94 3.27
C ALA A 70 -5.33 7.34 2.79
N LEU A 71 -6.19 7.84 3.68
CA LEU A 71 -7.57 8.23 3.34
C LEU A 71 -7.65 9.27 2.22
N LYS A 72 -6.70 10.22 2.15
CA LYS A 72 -6.64 11.19 1.05
C LYS A 72 -6.37 10.54 -0.31
N LEU A 73 -5.48 9.54 -0.34
CA LEU A 73 -5.17 8.79 -1.56
C LEU A 73 -6.37 7.93 -1.97
N GLU A 74 -6.97 7.23 -1.02
CA GLU A 74 -8.19 6.43 -1.26
C GLU A 74 -9.35 7.28 -1.78
N TYR A 75 -9.51 8.52 -1.31
CA TYR A 75 -10.51 9.43 -1.88
C TYR A 75 -10.22 9.78 -3.35
N LEU A 76 -8.96 9.93 -3.74
CA LEU A 76 -8.58 10.20 -5.12
C LEU A 76 -8.91 8.99 -6.01
N GLU A 77 -8.50 7.79 -5.60
CA GLU A 77 -8.70 6.55 -6.35
C GLU A 77 -10.19 6.17 -6.42
N SER A 78 -10.90 6.25 -5.30
CA SER A 78 -12.35 6.10 -5.25
C SER A 78 -13.05 7.06 -6.21
N ALA A 79 -12.69 8.36 -6.19
CA ALA A 79 -13.30 9.33 -7.10
C ALA A 79 -12.95 9.03 -8.57
N PHE A 80 -11.71 8.62 -8.86
CA PHE A 80 -11.24 8.29 -10.19
C PHE A 80 -12.00 7.10 -10.78
N TYR A 81 -12.11 5.99 -10.06
CA TYR A 81 -12.82 4.80 -10.54
C TYR A 81 -14.33 5.02 -10.62
N ASN A 82 -14.91 5.78 -9.70
CA ASN A 82 -16.31 6.19 -9.80
C ASN A 82 -16.56 7.04 -11.06
N ALA A 83 -15.66 7.98 -11.39
CA ALA A 83 -15.74 8.79 -12.61
C ALA A 83 -15.53 7.94 -13.89
N GLY A 84 -14.57 7.02 -13.86
CA GLY A 84 -14.30 6.07 -14.95
C GLY A 84 -15.53 5.21 -15.25
N ALA A 85 -16.14 4.63 -14.21
CA ALA A 85 -17.35 3.81 -14.33
C ALA A 85 -18.58 4.59 -14.83
N ALA A 86 -18.66 5.89 -14.52
CA ALA A 86 -19.74 6.77 -14.98
C ALA A 86 -19.50 7.40 -16.37
N SER A 87 -18.30 7.27 -16.91
CA SER A 87 -17.93 7.85 -18.21
C SER A 87 -18.47 7.02 -19.39
N SER A 88 -18.31 7.55 -20.60
CA SER A 88 -18.64 6.85 -21.86
C SER A 88 -17.48 6.01 -22.41
N LEU A 89 -16.46 5.72 -21.59
CA LEU A 89 -15.33 4.89 -21.98
C LEU A 89 -15.81 3.50 -22.44
N GLY A 90 -15.38 3.10 -23.63
CA GLY A 90 -15.82 1.87 -24.30
C GLY A 90 -15.17 0.59 -23.76
N PHE A 91 -15.17 0.38 -22.45
CA PHE A 91 -14.60 -0.82 -21.82
C PHE A 91 -15.18 -2.09 -22.44
N SER A 92 -14.33 -3.07 -22.73
CA SER A 92 -14.78 -4.45 -22.97
C SER A 92 -15.48 -5.02 -21.73
N ALA A 93 -16.23 -6.12 -21.89
CA ALA A 93 -16.95 -6.73 -20.77
C ALA A 93 -16.02 -7.14 -19.61
N SER A 94 -14.83 -7.68 -19.92
CA SER A 94 -13.84 -8.07 -18.91
C SER A 94 -13.22 -6.86 -18.22
N GLU A 95 -12.84 -5.83 -18.98
CA GLU A 95 -12.33 -4.57 -18.42
C GLU A 95 -13.36 -3.92 -17.50
N LYS A 96 -14.63 -3.83 -17.94
CA LYS A 96 -15.71 -3.26 -17.14
C LYS A 96 -15.92 -4.04 -15.84
N GLY A 97 -15.94 -5.37 -15.91
CA GLY A 97 -16.06 -6.22 -14.72
C GLY A 97 -14.94 -5.97 -13.71
N TYR A 98 -13.71 -5.81 -14.19
CA TYR A 98 -12.55 -5.53 -13.33
C TYR A 98 -12.56 -4.11 -12.76
N ILE A 99 -12.90 -3.10 -13.56
CA ILE A 99 -13.03 -1.72 -13.09
C ILE A 99 -14.12 -1.57 -12.04
N THR A 100 -15.26 -2.25 -12.20
CA THR A 100 -16.32 -2.27 -11.17
C THR A 100 -15.85 -2.94 -9.87
N LEU A 101 -14.98 -3.96 -9.96
CA LEU A 101 -14.40 -4.60 -8.78
C LEU A 101 -13.49 -3.63 -8.03
N ILE A 102 -12.52 -3.01 -8.71
CA ILE A 102 -11.60 -2.03 -8.10
C ILE A 102 -12.39 -0.86 -7.50
N GLN A 103 -13.33 -0.29 -8.25
CA GLN A 103 -14.25 0.75 -7.76
C GLN A 103 -14.91 0.33 -6.42
N GLY A 104 -15.34 -0.92 -6.30
CA GLY A 104 -15.91 -1.45 -5.06
C GLY A 104 -14.90 -1.49 -3.91
N HIS A 105 -13.67 -1.89 -4.18
CA HIS A 105 -12.58 -1.94 -3.21
C HIS A 105 -12.18 -0.55 -2.73
N GLU A 106 -11.92 0.42 -3.62
CA GLU A 106 -11.55 1.79 -3.22
C GLU A 106 -12.63 2.45 -2.36
N ASN A 107 -13.90 2.26 -2.74
CA ASN A 107 -15.02 2.74 -1.94
C ASN A 107 -15.10 2.06 -0.56
N ALA A 108 -14.65 0.80 -0.44
CA ALA A 108 -14.60 0.07 0.82
C ALA A 108 -13.40 0.50 1.67
N HIS A 109 -12.24 0.77 1.08
CA HIS A 109 -11.06 1.32 1.76
C HIS A 109 -11.36 2.67 2.39
N VAL A 110 -11.98 3.60 1.63
CA VAL A 110 -12.44 4.89 2.15
C VAL A 110 -13.34 4.71 3.38
N LYS A 111 -14.38 3.87 3.28
CA LYS A 111 -15.33 3.62 4.38
C LYS A 111 -14.62 3.02 5.59
N PHE A 112 -13.72 2.07 5.35
CA PHE A 112 -12.93 1.45 6.40
C PHE A 112 -12.08 2.49 7.15
N LEU A 113 -11.29 3.29 6.42
CA LEU A 113 -10.42 4.30 7.02
C LEU A 113 -11.22 5.38 7.76
N GLN A 114 -12.34 5.84 7.20
CA GLN A 114 -13.27 6.73 7.89
C GLN A 114 -13.81 6.11 9.18
N SER A 115 -14.13 4.81 9.19
CA SER A 115 -14.63 4.12 10.38
C SER A 115 -13.56 4.02 11.48
N VAL A 116 -12.29 3.81 11.12
CA VAL A 116 -11.17 3.73 12.06
C VAL A 116 -10.81 5.11 12.61
N LEU A 117 -10.81 6.13 11.76
CA LEU A 117 -10.47 7.50 12.12
C LEU A 117 -11.60 8.24 12.86
N MET A 118 -12.85 7.83 12.66
CA MET A 118 -14.03 8.45 13.27
C MET A 118 -14.03 9.99 13.07
N SER A 119 -14.09 10.78 14.15
CA SER A 119 -14.06 12.24 14.10
C SER A 119 -12.71 12.83 13.69
N ALA A 120 -11.65 12.02 13.67
CA ALA A 120 -10.33 12.45 13.20
C ALA A 120 -10.17 12.27 11.68
N ALA A 121 -11.18 11.75 10.97
CA ALA A 121 -11.13 11.57 9.53
C ALA A 121 -11.16 12.92 8.80
N VAL A 122 -10.20 13.12 7.91
CA VAL A 122 -10.20 14.28 7.01
C VAL A 122 -11.39 14.19 6.07
N ALA A 123 -12.12 15.31 5.94
CA ALA A 123 -13.28 15.37 5.06
C ALA A 123 -12.82 15.45 3.60
N GLN A 124 -13.44 14.66 2.72
CA GLN A 124 -13.16 14.68 1.28
C GLN A 124 -13.38 16.06 0.66
N SER A 125 -14.29 16.86 1.21
CA SER A 125 -14.52 18.25 0.79
C SER A 125 -13.31 19.17 0.97
N THR A 126 -12.32 18.79 1.78
CA THR A 126 -11.05 19.54 1.90
C THR A 126 -10.08 19.26 0.76
N GLN A 127 -10.33 18.22 -0.02
CA GLN A 127 -9.53 17.79 -1.16
C GLN A 127 -10.08 18.41 -2.44
N GLY A 128 -9.25 18.47 -3.48
CA GLY A 128 -9.59 19.02 -4.79
C GLY A 128 -10.18 20.43 -4.70
N ASN A 129 -11.16 20.69 -5.56
CA ASN A 129 -12.08 21.80 -5.44
C ASN A 129 -13.37 21.32 -4.78
N ASN A 130 -13.42 21.31 -3.45
CA ASN A 130 -14.57 20.86 -2.66
C ASN A 130 -14.97 19.40 -2.92
N GLY A 131 -13.99 18.49 -2.93
CA GLY A 131 -14.15 17.07 -3.22
C GLY A 131 -14.13 16.70 -4.71
N VAL A 132 -13.98 17.69 -5.60
CA VAL A 132 -13.84 17.48 -7.05
C VAL A 132 -12.37 17.47 -7.45
N TYR A 133 -11.90 16.36 -8.00
CA TYR A 133 -10.51 16.18 -8.46
C TYR A 133 -10.35 16.52 -9.94
N ASP A 134 -9.15 16.98 -10.32
CA ASP A 134 -8.76 17.17 -11.71
C ASP A 134 -7.99 15.96 -12.22
N PHE A 135 -8.70 14.98 -12.80
CA PHE A 135 -8.06 13.78 -13.36
C PHE A 135 -7.15 14.05 -14.55
N THR A 136 -7.23 15.24 -15.15
CA THR A 136 -6.32 15.61 -16.24
C THR A 136 -4.93 16.02 -15.73
N ALA A 137 -4.75 16.17 -14.40
CA ALA A 137 -3.52 16.66 -13.79
C ALA A 137 -3.03 17.95 -14.44
N GLY A 138 -3.89 18.99 -14.46
CA GLY A 138 -3.58 20.26 -15.10
C GLY A 138 -3.38 20.16 -16.61
N GLY A 139 -4.06 19.21 -17.27
CA GLY A 139 -3.96 19.00 -18.71
C GLY A 139 -2.86 18.03 -19.18
N THR A 140 -2.13 17.39 -18.25
CA THR A 140 -1.15 16.34 -18.57
C THR A 140 -1.80 15.10 -19.20
N PHE A 141 -3.00 14.74 -18.75
CA PHE A 141 -3.81 13.62 -19.23
C PHE A 141 -5.20 14.09 -19.73
N PRO A 142 -5.26 14.89 -20.80
CA PRO A 142 -6.49 15.61 -21.19
C PRO A 142 -7.63 14.68 -21.62
N THR A 143 -7.31 13.44 -22.01
CA THR A 143 -8.25 12.43 -22.51
C THR A 143 -8.55 11.32 -21.52
N VAL A 144 -8.19 11.49 -20.24
CA VAL A 144 -8.30 10.45 -19.21
C VAL A 144 -9.69 9.84 -19.07
N LEU A 145 -10.77 10.61 -19.28
CA LEU A 145 -12.16 10.11 -19.22
C LEU A 145 -12.81 9.87 -20.59
N THR A 146 -12.04 9.98 -21.68
CA THR A 146 -12.56 9.83 -23.05
C THR A 146 -11.74 8.87 -23.91
N ASN A 147 -10.54 8.48 -23.47
CA ASN A 147 -9.68 7.51 -24.12
C ASN A 147 -9.26 6.43 -23.12
N LEU A 148 -9.52 5.16 -23.46
CA LEU A 148 -9.22 4.01 -22.58
C LEU A 148 -7.73 3.84 -22.28
N ASP A 149 -6.85 4.09 -23.24
CA ASP A 149 -5.41 3.92 -23.03
C ASP A 149 -4.87 5.00 -22.09
N THR A 150 -5.40 6.23 -22.18
CA THR A 150 -5.12 7.29 -21.20
C THR A 150 -5.71 6.96 -19.83
N PHE A 151 -6.95 6.46 -19.77
CA PHE A 151 -7.57 6.03 -18.52
C PHE A 151 -6.73 4.97 -17.81
N PHE A 152 -6.37 3.89 -18.50
CA PHE A 152 -5.58 2.82 -17.92
C PHE A 152 -4.15 3.25 -17.59
N ALA A 153 -3.57 4.18 -18.36
CA ALA A 153 -2.28 4.79 -18.02
C ALA A 153 -2.31 5.53 -16.67
N VAL A 154 -3.33 6.35 -16.44
CA VAL A 154 -3.52 7.05 -15.16
C VAL A 154 -3.86 6.06 -14.05
N ALA A 155 -4.72 5.07 -14.31
CA ALA A 155 -5.01 4.00 -13.38
C ALA A 155 -3.73 3.27 -12.94
N GLN A 156 -2.86 2.88 -13.88
CA GLN A 156 -1.58 2.26 -13.53
C GLN A 156 -0.74 3.15 -12.61
N ALA A 157 -0.67 4.45 -12.91
CA ALA A 157 0.11 5.38 -12.11
C ALA A 157 -0.45 5.52 -10.68
N PHE A 158 -1.77 5.57 -10.52
CA PHE A 158 -2.41 5.61 -9.21
C PHE A 158 -2.14 4.34 -8.40
N GLU A 159 -2.42 3.17 -8.98
CA GLU A 159 -2.23 1.89 -8.29
C GLU A 159 -0.77 1.64 -7.91
N ASP A 160 0.17 1.92 -8.82
CA ASP A 160 1.61 1.86 -8.52
C ASP A 160 1.98 2.87 -7.42
N THR A 161 1.39 4.08 -7.41
CA THR A 161 1.59 5.06 -6.33
C THR A 161 1.05 4.54 -5.00
N GLY A 162 -0.15 3.94 -4.99
CA GLY A 162 -0.83 3.40 -3.81
C GLY A 162 0.01 2.32 -3.11
N VAL A 163 0.51 1.34 -3.86
CA VAL A 163 1.44 0.30 -3.37
C VAL A 163 2.62 0.94 -2.63
N ARG A 164 3.29 1.89 -3.30
CA ARG A 164 4.52 2.52 -2.81
C ARG A 164 4.26 3.46 -1.63
N ALA A 165 3.10 4.12 -1.62
CA ALA A 165 2.63 5.01 -0.55
C ALA A 165 2.37 4.23 0.74
N TYR A 166 1.61 3.12 0.67
CA TYR A 166 1.36 2.27 1.84
C TYR A 166 2.66 1.68 2.38
N LYS A 167 3.53 1.16 1.49
CA LYS A 167 4.83 0.62 1.90
C LYS A 167 5.68 1.67 2.61
N GLY A 168 5.72 2.90 2.10
CA GLY A 168 6.48 4.00 2.69
C GLY A 168 6.00 4.46 4.06
N GLN A 169 4.73 4.25 4.40
CA GLN A 169 4.19 4.61 5.70
C GLN A 169 4.13 3.45 6.72
N ALA A 170 4.25 2.20 6.27
CA ALA A 170 4.11 1.02 7.13
C ALA A 170 5.04 1.04 8.36
N GLY A 171 6.26 1.59 8.22
CA GLY A 171 7.22 1.72 9.31
C GLY A 171 6.73 2.60 10.48
N PHE A 172 5.87 3.59 10.22
CA PHE A 172 5.31 4.47 11.25
C PHE A 172 4.16 3.81 12.03
N LEU A 173 3.65 2.67 11.56
CA LEU A 173 2.61 1.90 12.22
C LEU A 173 3.18 0.77 13.09
N LEU A 174 4.52 0.61 13.14
CA LEU A 174 5.18 -0.36 14.01
C LEU A 174 4.79 -0.10 15.48
N GLY A 175 4.35 -1.16 16.15
CA GLY A 175 3.83 -1.08 17.52
C GLY A 175 2.33 -0.81 17.62
N ASN A 176 1.64 -0.51 16.51
CA ASN A 176 0.18 -0.45 16.46
C ASN A 176 -0.37 -1.51 15.50
N ASN A 177 -0.45 -2.76 15.97
CA ASN A 177 -0.93 -3.88 15.16
C ASN A 177 -2.36 -3.70 14.65
N GLY A 178 -3.19 -2.94 15.36
CA GLY A 178 -4.56 -2.62 14.95
C GLY A 178 -4.63 -1.73 13.71
N ALA A 179 -3.62 -0.89 13.48
CA ALA A 179 -3.49 -0.06 12.27
C ALA A 179 -2.58 -0.72 11.21
N LEU A 180 -1.47 -1.33 11.63
CA LEU A 180 -0.49 -1.94 10.72
C LEU A 180 -1.09 -3.11 9.93
N THR A 181 -1.83 -4.01 10.59
CA THR A 181 -2.42 -5.18 9.92
C THR A 181 -3.38 -4.78 8.80
N PRO A 182 -4.40 -3.93 9.03
CA PRO A 182 -5.27 -3.52 7.94
C PRO A 182 -4.54 -2.69 6.87
N ALA A 183 -3.57 -1.83 7.23
CA ALA A 183 -2.78 -1.11 6.24
C ALA A 183 -2.00 -2.05 5.30
N LEU A 184 -1.41 -3.13 5.83
CA LEU A 184 -0.74 -4.15 5.03
C LEU A 184 -1.72 -5.00 4.21
N ASN A 185 -2.96 -5.20 4.69
CA ASN A 185 -4.00 -5.85 3.90
C ASN A 185 -4.38 -5.00 2.69
N ILE A 186 -4.60 -3.69 2.88
CA ILE A 186 -4.90 -2.75 1.78
C ILE A 186 -3.73 -2.72 0.80
N HIS A 187 -2.49 -2.56 1.29
CA HIS A 187 -1.29 -2.62 0.46
C HIS A 187 -1.23 -3.87 -0.45
N SER A 188 -1.64 -5.04 0.07
CA SER A 188 -1.68 -6.27 -0.73
C SER A 188 -2.79 -6.30 -1.78
N VAL A 189 -3.88 -5.54 -1.57
CA VAL A 189 -4.96 -5.33 -2.54
C VAL A 189 -4.49 -4.37 -3.63
N GLU A 190 -3.89 -3.24 -3.28
CA GLU A 190 -3.26 -2.31 -4.23
C GLU A 190 -2.28 -3.02 -5.16
N ALA A 191 -1.44 -3.91 -4.61
CA ALA A 191 -0.49 -4.67 -5.43
C ALA A 191 -1.18 -5.58 -6.47
N ARG A 192 -2.37 -6.11 -6.16
CA ARG A 192 -3.16 -6.91 -7.12
C ARG A 192 -3.80 -6.03 -8.17
N HIS A 193 -4.31 -4.86 -7.79
CA HIS A 193 -4.86 -3.88 -8.72
C HIS A 193 -3.80 -3.38 -9.69
N ALA A 194 -2.64 -2.94 -9.18
CA ALA A 194 -1.48 -2.52 -9.98
C ALA A 194 -1.09 -3.61 -10.99
N SER A 195 -0.94 -4.86 -10.53
CA SER A 195 -0.55 -5.98 -11.39
C SER A 195 -1.55 -6.25 -12.51
N ALA A 196 -2.85 -6.19 -12.20
CA ALA A 196 -3.89 -6.44 -13.18
C ALA A 196 -4.08 -5.28 -14.17
N ILE A 197 -4.03 -4.03 -13.72
CA ILE A 197 -4.10 -2.85 -14.59
C ILE A 197 -2.90 -2.83 -15.54
N ARG A 198 -1.70 -3.15 -15.05
CA ARG A 198 -0.50 -3.36 -15.89
C ARG A 198 -0.73 -4.42 -16.96
N GLN A 199 -1.35 -5.55 -16.61
CA GLN A 199 -1.70 -6.59 -17.59
C GLN A 199 -2.73 -6.14 -18.61
N ILE A 200 -3.74 -5.37 -18.19
CA ILE A 200 -4.72 -4.77 -19.11
C ILE A 200 -4.00 -3.84 -20.10
N ARG A 201 -3.17 -2.91 -19.62
CA ARG A 201 -2.38 -2.04 -20.52
C ARG A 201 -1.51 -2.83 -21.48
N ARG A 202 -0.88 -3.91 -21.00
CA ARG A 202 -0.08 -4.79 -21.85
C ARG A 202 -0.93 -5.41 -22.96
N ALA A 203 -2.11 -5.93 -22.64
CA ALA A 203 -3.05 -6.49 -23.62
C ALA A 203 -3.56 -5.43 -24.61
N ARG A 204 -3.59 -4.16 -24.20
CA ARG A 204 -3.98 -3.00 -25.03
C ARG A 204 -2.83 -2.42 -25.86
N GLY A 205 -1.64 -3.01 -25.84
CA GLY A 205 -0.54 -2.64 -26.73
C GLY A 205 0.70 -2.06 -26.03
N ALA A 206 0.67 -1.83 -24.71
CA ALA A 206 1.86 -1.49 -23.93
C ALA A 206 2.74 -2.73 -23.71
N SER A 207 3.27 -3.30 -24.80
CA SER A 207 3.83 -4.66 -24.86
C SER A 207 5.02 -4.92 -23.93
N THR A 208 5.74 -3.86 -23.53
CA THR A 208 6.88 -3.90 -22.60
C THR A 208 6.46 -3.91 -21.13
N THR A 209 5.27 -3.39 -20.80
CA THR A 209 4.75 -3.34 -19.43
C THR A 209 4.64 -4.74 -18.86
N LYS A 210 5.18 -4.97 -17.67
CA LYS A 210 5.06 -6.23 -16.93
C LYS A 210 4.01 -6.09 -15.81
N PRO A 211 3.49 -7.20 -15.27
CA PRO A 211 2.57 -7.17 -14.11
C PRO A 211 3.21 -6.67 -12.80
N TRP A 212 4.46 -6.21 -12.85
CA TRP A 212 5.29 -5.63 -11.78
C TRP A 212 6.22 -4.60 -12.43
N ILE A 213 6.88 -3.75 -11.64
CA ILE A 213 7.81 -2.73 -12.14
C ILE A 213 9.15 -3.37 -12.54
N VAL A 214 9.82 -2.84 -13.57
CA VAL A 214 11.17 -3.28 -13.96
C VAL A 214 12.08 -2.09 -14.26
N GLY A 215 13.15 -1.95 -13.48
CA GLY A 215 14.10 -0.85 -13.66
C GLY A 215 13.52 0.43 -13.07
N ALA A 216 13.73 1.58 -13.72
CA ALA A 216 13.09 2.83 -13.31
C ALA A 216 11.61 2.84 -13.76
N ASN A 217 11.25 3.75 -14.67
CA ASN A 217 9.90 3.80 -15.23
C ASN A 217 9.76 2.85 -16.44
N ASP A 218 9.01 1.77 -16.28
CA ASP A 218 8.73 0.79 -17.34
C ASP A 218 7.40 1.03 -18.10
N THR A 219 6.68 2.11 -17.75
CA THR A 219 5.33 2.38 -18.27
C THR A 219 5.31 2.92 -19.70
N GLY A 220 6.43 3.50 -20.15
CA GLY A 220 6.55 4.28 -21.36
C GLY A 220 6.02 5.72 -21.27
N ILE A 221 5.69 6.21 -20.06
CA ILE A 221 5.04 7.51 -19.84
C ILE A 221 5.94 8.39 -18.97
N GLY A 222 6.68 9.32 -19.59
CA GLY A 222 7.61 10.19 -18.86
C GLY A 222 6.93 11.10 -17.81
N ALA A 223 5.66 11.45 -18.01
CA ALA A 223 4.90 12.27 -17.07
C ALA A 223 4.75 11.65 -15.67
N VAL A 224 4.97 10.34 -15.53
CA VAL A 224 4.88 9.62 -14.25
C VAL A 224 6.23 9.12 -13.74
N ASP A 225 7.36 9.60 -14.28
CA ASP A 225 8.72 9.17 -13.87
C ASP A 225 8.94 9.27 -12.35
N GLY A 226 8.40 10.31 -11.72
CA GLY A 226 8.52 10.50 -10.27
C GLY A 226 7.90 9.37 -9.45
N ASN A 227 6.92 8.65 -10.01
CA ASN A 227 6.29 7.49 -9.39
C ASN A 227 7.15 6.22 -9.45
N TYR A 228 8.35 6.27 -10.02
CA TYR A 228 9.28 5.15 -10.08
C TYR A 228 10.66 5.50 -9.49
N ALA A 229 10.74 6.59 -8.74
CA ALA A 229 11.97 7.01 -8.07
C ALA A 229 12.48 5.90 -7.13
N GLY A 230 13.65 5.34 -7.44
CA GLY A 230 14.30 4.29 -6.65
C GLY A 230 14.05 2.86 -7.15
N GLU A 231 13.09 2.62 -8.05
CA GLU A 231 12.78 1.27 -8.57
C GLU A 231 13.96 0.61 -9.31
N ASP A 232 14.94 1.41 -9.75
CA ASP A 232 16.19 0.95 -10.34
C ASP A 232 17.21 0.41 -9.30
N ASN A 233 16.81 0.33 -8.03
CA ASN A 233 17.64 -0.18 -6.95
C ASN A 233 17.97 -1.67 -7.10
N ILE A 234 19.27 -1.96 -7.14
CA ILE A 234 19.80 -3.33 -7.20
C ILE A 234 20.32 -3.83 -5.85
N LYS A 235 20.12 -3.08 -4.75
CA LYS A 235 20.63 -3.40 -3.42
C LYS A 235 19.52 -3.51 -2.38
N GLN A 236 19.45 -4.62 -1.67
CA GLN A 236 18.46 -4.84 -0.61
C GLN A 236 19.13 -5.33 0.67
N GLY A 237 18.84 -4.71 1.81
CA GLY A 237 19.44 -5.10 3.09
C GLY A 237 20.98 -5.13 3.09
N GLY A 238 21.62 -4.26 2.30
CA GLY A 238 23.08 -4.22 2.12
C GLY A 238 23.64 -5.22 1.09
N VAL A 239 22.80 -6.08 0.51
CA VAL A 239 23.20 -7.07 -0.50
C VAL A 239 22.97 -6.52 -1.91
N THR A 240 24.00 -6.55 -2.75
CA THR A 240 23.86 -6.26 -4.19
C THR A 240 23.29 -7.48 -4.90
N ILE A 241 22.02 -7.42 -5.32
CA ILE A 241 21.28 -8.56 -5.88
C ILE A 241 21.96 -9.10 -7.14
N THR A 242 22.51 -8.24 -7.99
CA THR A 242 23.22 -8.65 -9.22
C THR A 242 24.54 -9.39 -8.97
N SER A 243 25.00 -9.46 -7.72
CA SER A 243 26.13 -10.32 -7.32
C SER A 243 25.69 -11.73 -6.91
N LEU A 244 24.40 -11.96 -6.72
CA LEU A 244 23.85 -13.27 -6.36
C LEU A 244 23.82 -14.20 -7.56
N ALA A 245 24.08 -15.49 -7.32
CA ALA A 245 23.93 -16.53 -8.33
C ALA A 245 22.44 -16.71 -8.70
N GLY A 246 22.14 -16.72 -9.99
CA GLY A 246 20.83 -17.00 -10.56
C GLY A 246 20.86 -18.21 -11.51
N VAL A 247 19.74 -18.48 -12.17
CA VAL A 247 19.54 -19.69 -13.01
C VAL A 247 20.52 -19.76 -14.20
N SER A 248 20.90 -18.62 -14.77
CA SER A 248 21.74 -18.53 -15.98
C SER A 248 23.00 -17.69 -15.76
N GLY A 249 23.61 -17.82 -14.59
CA GLY A 249 24.67 -16.92 -14.10
C GLY A 249 24.10 -15.92 -13.10
N ASN A 250 24.81 -14.82 -12.85
CA ASN A 250 24.35 -13.84 -11.86
C ASN A 250 22.99 -13.24 -12.22
N VAL A 251 22.22 -12.85 -11.20
CA VAL A 251 20.92 -12.19 -11.37
C VAL A 251 21.09 -10.93 -12.23
N SER A 252 20.30 -10.79 -13.28
CA SER A 252 20.35 -9.63 -14.17
C SER A 252 19.83 -8.37 -13.48
N ILE A 253 20.18 -7.18 -13.98
CA ILE A 253 19.63 -5.92 -13.46
C ILE A 253 18.10 -5.93 -13.52
N ALA A 254 17.52 -6.34 -14.66
CA ALA A 254 16.08 -6.41 -14.82
C ALA A 254 15.40 -7.37 -13.82
N ALA A 255 16.02 -8.51 -13.52
CA ALA A 255 15.49 -9.42 -12.52
C ALA A 255 15.66 -8.86 -11.09
N ALA A 256 16.77 -8.18 -10.82
CA ALA A 256 17.04 -7.56 -9.52
C ALA A 256 16.02 -6.48 -9.19
N THR A 257 15.79 -5.54 -10.11
CA THR A 257 14.84 -4.44 -9.94
C THR A 257 13.39 -4.93 -9.93
N ALA A 258 13.07 -5.99 -10.68
CA ALA A 258 11.74 -6.61 -10.67
C ALA A 258 11.39 -7.37 -9.37
N SER A 259 12.35 -7.56 -8.46
CA SER A 259 12.14 -8.39 -7.26
C SER A 259 11.58 -7.63 -6.07
N PHE A 260 11.56 -6.29 -6.12
CA PHE A 260 11.16 -5.43 -5.01
C PHE A 260 10.52 -4.14 -5.52
N ASP A 261 9.33 -3.79 -5.01
CA ASP A 261 8.79 -2.43 -5.18
C ASP A 261 9.40 -1.53 -4.10
N GLU A 262 9.88 -0.34 -4.44
CA GLU A 262 10.46 0.60 -3.49
C GLU A 262 9.42 1.54 -2.88
N PRO A 263 9.53 1.91 -1.60
CA PRO A 263 8.62 2.87 -0.99
C PRO A 263 8.84 4.29 -1.54
N LEU A 264 7.77 5.08 -1.55
CA LEU A 264 7.88 6.54 -1.65
C LEU A 264 7.72 7.19 -0.29
N THR A 265 8.43 8.30 -0.08
CA THR A 265 8.14 9.19 1.04
C THR A 265 6.80 9.88 0.83
N SER A 266 6.12 10.27 1.91
CA SER A 266 4.86 11.02 1.82
C SER A 266 5.00 12.32 1.03
N ALA A 267 6.15 13.00 1.12
CA ALA A 267 6.43 14.21 0.34
C ALA A 267 6.49 13.94 -1.16
N GLN A 268 7.11 12.84 -1.58
CA GLN A 268 7.13 12.43 -3.00
C GLN A 268 5.72 12.09 -3.48
N VAL A 269 4.95 11.32 -2.71
CA VAL A 269 3.57 10.97 -3.09
C VAL A 269 2.70 12.21 -3.20
N VAL A 270 2.73 13.11 -2.20
CA VAL A 270 1.96 14.38 -2.25
C VAL A 270 2.31 15.18 -3.50
N ALA A 271 3.59 15.26 -3.88
CA ALA A 271 3.98 15.95 -5.11
C ALA A 271 3.41 15.30 -6.37
N LEU A 272 3.29 13.97 -6.41
CA LEU A 272 2.70 13.24 -7.53
C LEU A 272 1.18 13.44 -7.65
N VAL A 273 0.47 13.50 -6.52
CA VAL A 273 -1.00 13.61 -6.49
C VAL A 273 -1.52 15.05 -6.40
N ALA A 274 -0.67 16.02 -6.07
CA ALA A 274 -1.04 17.43 -5.99
C ALA A 274 -1.67 17.99 -7.29
N PRO A 275 -1.19 17.67 -8.50
CA PRO A 275 -1.83 18.11 -9.76
C PRO A 275 -3.28 17.63 -9.90
N PHE A 276 -3.66 16.54 -9.24
CA PHE A 276 -5.01 16.01 -9.24
C PHE A 276 -5.91 16.66 -8.18
N GLY A 277 -5.33 17.46 -7.28
CA GLY A 277 -6.04 18.24 -6.28
C GLY A 277 -5.93 17.70 -4.85
N VAL A 278 -5.14 16.67 -4.58
CA VAL A 278 -4.92 16.18 -3.20
C VAL A 278 -4.15 17.23 -2.38
N LYS A 279 -4.58 17.47 -1.13
CA LYS A 279 -4.06 18.50 -0.22
C LYS A 279 -3.84 17.93 1.19
#